data_AF-A0A846NCF6-F1
#
_entry.id   AF-A0A846NCF6-F1
#
_cell.length_a   1.000
_cell.length_b   1.000
_cell.length_c   1.000
_cell.angle_alpha   90.00
_cell.angle_beta   90.00
_cell.angle_gamma   90.00
#
_symmetry.space_group_name_H-M   'P 1'
#
loop_
_entity.id
_entity.type
_entity.pdbx_description
1 polymer ?
#
loop_
_entity_poly.entity_id
_entity_poly.type
_entity_poly.pdbx_seq_one_letter_code
_entity_poly.pdbx_strand_id
1 'polypeptide(L)'
;MADEDVEVNRKIGMHGSKLISDGDAVLTHCNAGSLATVDYGTALAVVRSAWEQGKRIKVIADETRPKLQGARLTSYELMRDGIPVTLVTDNMAGYLMSKGL
;
A
#
# COMPACT_ATOMS: atom_id res chain seq x y z
N MET A 1 16.35 -18.09 0.46
CA MET A 1 15.85 -17.23 -0.63
C MET A 1 14.39 -16.83 -0.43
N ALA A 2 13.40 -17.73 -0.51
CA ALA A 2 11.99 -17.36 -0.33
C ALA A 2 11.71 -16.82 1.09
N ASP A 3 12.11 -17.56 2.13
CA ASP A 3 11.90 -17.15 3.53
C ASP A 3 12.64 -15.85 3.88
N GLU A 4 13.83 -15.65 3.28
CA GLU A 4 14.63 -14.43 3.46
C GLU A 4 13.93 -13.19 2.90
N ASP A 5 13.29 -13.30 1.71
CA ASP A 5 12.51 -12.20 1.13
C ASP A 5 11.32 -11.82 2.04
N VAL A 6 10.59 -12.83 2.53
CA VAL A 6 9.46 -12.61 3.44
C VAL A 6 9.92 -11.93 4.75
N GLU A 7 11.05 -12.35 5.31
CA GLU A 7 11.60 -11.74 6.52
C GLU A 7 12.03 -10.29 6.28
N VAL A 8 12.68 -10.01 5.15
CA VAL A 8 13.08 -8.66 4.74
C VAL A 8 11.85 -7.76 4.57
N ASN A 9 10.83 -8.24 3.88
CA ASN A 9 9.58 -7.51 3.65
C ASN A 9 8.86 -7.17 4.96
N ARG A 10 8.79 -8.12 5.90
CA ARG A 10 8.25 -7.86 7.25
C ARG A 10 9.05 -6.83 8.02
N LYS A 11 10.39 -6.85 7.93
CA LYS A 11 11.26 -5.83 8.55
C LYS A 11 11.01 -4.45 7.92
N ILE A 12 10.91 -4.37 6.59
CA ILE A 12 10.54 -3.12 5.89
C ILE A 12 9.22 -2.58 6.44
N GLY A 13 8.19 -3.44 6.52
CA GLY A 13 6.88 -3.08 7.07
C GLY A 13 6.96 -2.54 8.49
N MET A 14 7.62 -3.29 9.39
CA MET A 14 7.79 -2.91 10.80
C MET A 14 8.54 -1.59 10.99
N HIS A 15 9.59 -1.34 10.20
CA HIS A 15 10.34 -0.09 10.29
C HIS A 15 9.56 1.08 9.72
N GLY A 16 8.94 0.92 8.55
CA GLY A 16 8.19 1.98 7.88
C GLY A 16 6.88 2.32 8.59
N SER A 17 6.22 1.36 9.25
CA SER A 17 4.93 1.62 9.91
C SER A 17 5.02 2.63 11.05
N LYS A 18 6.23 2.87 11.58
CA LYS A 18 6.52 3.90 12.59
C LYS A 18 6.37 5.33 12.05
N LEU A 19 6.42 5.50 10.72
CA LEU A 19 6.24 6.79 10.05
C LEU A 19 4.78 7.10 9.73
N ILE A 20 3.89 6.12 9.91
CA ILE A 20 2.44 6.27 9.71
C ILE A 20 1.77 6.50 11.06
N SER A 21 0.94 7.53 11.16
CA SER A 21 0.10 7.80 12.33
C SER A 21 -1.31 7.18 12.17
N ASP A 22 -2.01 7.04 13.29
CA ASP A 22 -3.43 6.64 13.24
C ASP A 22 -4.26 7.74 12.53
N GLY A 23 -5.16 7.33 11.63
CA GLY A 23 -5.98 8.25 10.83
C GLY A 23 -5.35 8.74 9.52
N ASP A 24 -4.08 8.41 9.25
CA ASP A 24 -3.39 8.85 8.03
C ASP A 24 -4.02 8.30 6.74
N ALA A 25 -3.82 9.06 5.66
CA ALA A 25 -4.06 8.64 4.29
C ALA A 25 -2.72 8.37 3.60
N VAL A 26 -2.61 7.23 2.91
CA VAL A 26 -1.39 6.84 2.20
C VAL A 26 -1.68 6.72 0.71
N LEU A 27 -1.06 7.59 -0.11
CA LEU A 27 -1.07 7.45 -1.56
C LEU A 27 0.03 6.49 -2.00
N THR A 28 -0.29 5.55 -2.90
CA THR A 28 0.65 4.58 -3.44
C THR A 28 0.54 4.46 -4.96
N HIS A 29 1.61 3.97 -5.58
CA HIS A 29 1.75 3.87 -7.02
C HIS A 29 2.25 2.48 -7.42
N CYS A 30 1.77 1.96 -8.56
CA CYS A 30 2.01 0.59 -9.02
C CYS A 30 1.48 -0.46 -8.03
N ASN A 31 2.14 -1.62 -7.97
CA ASN A 31 1.93 -2.68 -6.98
C ASN A 31 3.28 -3.10 -6.38
N ALA A 32 3.59 -2.56 -5.20
CA ALA A 32 4.74 -2.92 -4.39
C ALA A 32 4.29 -3.77 -3.18
N GLY A 33 3.51 -4.80 -3.51
CA GLY A 33 2.74 -5.62 -2.58
C GLY A 33 3.17 -7.09 -2.55
N SER A 34 2.31 -7.92 -1.93
CA SER A 34 2.53 -9.37 -1.86
C SER A 34 2.65 -9.97 -3.27
N LEU A 35 1.85 -9.48 -4.23
CA LEU A 35 1.86 -9.94 -5.62
C LEU A 35 3.11 -9.52 -6.42
N ALA A 36 3.98 -8.68 -5.86
CA ALA A 36 5.24 -8.26 -6.49
C ALA A 36 6.49 -8.78 -5.76
N THR A 37 6.31 -9.54 -4.68
CA THR A 37 7.37 -10.12 -3.85
C THR A 37 7.04 -11.60 -3.58
N VAL A 38 7.81 -12.30 -2.75
CA VAL A 38 7.42 -13.65 -2.32
C VAL A 38 6.17 -13.57 -1.45
N ASP A 39 6.13 -12.63 -0.50
CA ASP A 39 4.96 -12.33 0.32
C ASP A 39 5.11 -10.96 1.00
N TYR A 40 4.00 -10.46 1.56
CA TYR A 40 3.87 -9.26 2.39
C TYR A 40 4.09 -7.92 1.64
N GLY A 41 5.07 -7.84 0.74
CA GLY A 41 5.38 -6.65 -0.06
C GLY A 41 6.43 -5.71 0.54
N THR A 42 6.58 -4.54 -0.05
CA THR A 42 7.50 -3.51 0.43
C THR A 42 6.73 -2.27 0.90
N ALA A 43 6.23 -1.46 -0.03
CA ALA A 43 5.39 -0.31 0.34
C ALA A 43 4.09 -0.76 1.01
N LEU A 44 3.44 -1.81 0.49
CA LEU A 44 2.23 -2.33 1.11
C LEU A 44 2.51 -3.16 2.37
N ALA A 45 3.74 -3.62 2.59
CA ALA A 45 4.13 -4.16 3.90
C ALA A 45 4.08 -3.10 5.00
N VAL A 46 4.47 -1.86 4.69
CA VAL A 46 4.36 -0.72 5.63
C VAL A 46 2.89 -0.45 5.99
N VAL A 47 2.01 -0.46 4.99
CA VAL A 47 0.56 -0.32 5.17
C VAL A 47 0.00 -1.47 6.01
N ARG A 48 0.32 -2.72 5.67
CA ARG A 48 -0.10 -3.93 6.40
C ARG A 48 0.35 -3.89 7.85
N SER A 49 1.63 -3.62 8.10
CA SER A 49 2.17 -3.51 9.45
C SER A 49 1.48 -2.41 10.26
N ALA A 50 1.16 -1.26 9.66
CA ALA A 50 0.41 -0.20 10.35
C ALA A 50 -1.02 -0.65 10.70
N TRP A 51 -1.71 -1.32 9.77
CA TRP A 51 -3.05 -1.85 9.97
C TRP A 51 -3.10 -2.94 11.05
N GLU A 52 -2.15 -3.88 11.03
CA GLU A 52 -1.97 -4.95 12.02
C GLU A 52 -1.67 -4.39 13.43
N GLN A 53 -0.97 -3.25 13.50
CA GLN A 53 -0.74 -2.51 14.76
C GLN A 53 -2.00 -1.78 15.29
N GLY A 54 -3.13 -1.91 14.60
CA GLY A 54 -4.41 -1.33 15.01
C GLY A 54 -4.67 0.08 14.49
N LYS A 55 -3.74 0.66 13.71
CA LYS A 55 -3.95 1.99 13.10
C LYS A 55 -5.06 1.90 12.06
N ARG A 56 -5.96 2.87 12.07
CA ARG A 56 -7.07 3.03 11.12
C ARG A 56 -6.66 4.02 10.05
N ILE A 57 -6.05 3.47 9.00
CA ILE A 57 -5.59 4.23 7.84
C ILE A 57 -6.45 3.95 6.61
N LYS A 58 -6.33 4.82 5.61
CA LYS A 58 -6.92 4.63 4.29
C LYS A 58 -5.85 4.72 3.20
N VAL A 59 -5.98 3.91 2.16
CA VAL A 59 -5.04 3.91 1.03
C VAL A 59 -5.70 4.54 -0.20
N ILE A 60 -4.94 5.36 -0.91
CA ILE A 60 -5.30 5.87 -2.23
C ILE A 60 -4.36 5.20 -3.23
N ALA A 61 -4.89 4.39 -4.13
CA ALA A 61 -4.09 3.70 -5.13
C ALA A 61 -4.27 4.38 -6.49
N ASP A 62 -3.17 4.84 -7.07
CA ASP A 62 -3.14 5.24 -8.48
C ASP A 62 -3.39 4.01 -9.36
N GLU A 63 -4.22 4.12 -10.40
CA GLU A 63 -4.51 2.99 -11.29
C GLU A 63 -3.24 2.42 -11.95
N THR A 64 -2.24 3.29 -12.18
CA THR A 64 -0.93 3.01 -12.76
C THR A 64 -0.99 2.57 -14.21
N ARG A 65 -1.27 3.51 -15.11
CA ARG A 65 -1.24 3.27 -16.56
C ARG A 65 0.18 2.95 -17.05
N PRO A 66 0.31 2.18 -18.15
CA PRO A 66 -0.76 1.57 -18.95
C PRO A 66 -1.15 0.16 -18.49
N LYS A 67 -0.41 -0.46 -17.56
CA LYS A 67 -0.58 -1.88 -17.16
C LYS A 67 -1.62 -2.08 -16.07
N LEU A 68 -2.03 -1.00 -15.41
CA LEU A 68 -3.08 -0.95 -14.40
C LEU A 68 -2.75 -1.78 -13.15
N GLN A 69 -1.50 -1.78 -12.70
CA GLN A 69 -1.09 -2.57 -11.54
C GLN A 69 -1.81 -2.12 -10.28
N GLY A 70 -2.00 -0.81 -10.08
CA GLY A 70 -2.69 -0.31 -8.90
C GLY A 70 -4.17 -0.72 -8.90
N ALA A 71 -4.85 -0.56 -10.05
CA ALA A 71 -6.25 -0.96 -10.18
C ALA A 71 -6.47 -2.48 -10.07
N ARG A 72 -5.58 -3.28 -10.64
CA ARG A 72 -5.79 -4.74 -10.78
C ARG A 72 -5.18 -5.55 -9.65
N LEU A 73 -4.07 -5.11 -9.09
CA LEU A 73 -3.29 -5.87 -8.11
C LEU A 73 -3.36 -5.21 -6.74
N THR A 74 -2.96 -3.94 -6.62
CA THR A 74 -2.92 -3.23 -5.33
C THR A 74 -4.30 -3.13 -4.70
N SER A 75 -5.31 -2.65 -5.43
CA SER A 75 -6.68 -2.60 -4.92
C SER A 75 -7.21 -3.98 -4.56
N TYR A 76 -6.90 -5.01 -5.36
CA TYR A 76 -7.33 -6.38 -5.09
C TYR A 76 -6.75 -6.92 -3.77
N GLU A 77 -5.43 -6.85 -3.57
CA GLU A 77 -4.82 -7.40 -2.35
C GLU A 77 -5.19 -6.61 -1.10
N LEU A 78 -5.31 -5.28 -1.18
CA LEU A 78 -5.76 -4.47 -0.04
C LEU A 78 -7.22 -4.76 0.34
N MET A 79 -8.12 -4.90 -0.65
CA MET A 79 -9.50 -5.30 -0.39
C MET A 79 -9.59 -6.69 0.24
N ARG A 80 -8.77 -7.64 -0.22
CA ARG A 80 -8.70 -9.00 0.34
C ARG A 80 -8.22 -8.98 1.80
N ASP A 81 -7.27 -8.10 2.12
CA ASP A 81 -6.74 -7.93 3.47
C ASP A 81 -7.66 -7.07 4.38
N GLY A 82 -8.78 -6.56 3.85
CA GLY A 82 -9.74 -5.73 4.58
C GLY A 82 -9.25 -4.31 4.86
N ILE A 83 -8.22 -3.85 4.15
CA ILE A 83 -7.65 -2.51 4.28
C ILE A 83 -8.43 -1.55 3.36
N PRO A 84 -9.01 -0.44 3.87
CA PRO A 84 -9.75 0.51 3.05
C PRO A 84 -8.88 1.12 1.93
N VAL A 85 -9.32 0.95 0.68
CA VAL A 85 -8.63 1.48 -0.50
C VAL A 85 -9.60 2.21 -1.42
N THR A 86 -9.16 3.38 -1.91
CA THR A 86 -9.82 4.15 -2.97
C THR A 86 -8.94 4.14 -4.21
N LEU A 87 -9.47 3.67 -5.33
CA LEU A 87 -8.79 3.71 -6.62
C LEU A 87 -8.99 5.07 -7.29
N VAL A 88 -7.92 5.65 -7.83
CA VAL A 88 -7.95 6.93 -8.57
C VAL A 88 -7.15 6.81 -9.88
N THR A 89 -7.39 7.70 -10.83
CA THR A 89 -6.55 7.77 -12.04
C THR A 89 -5.24 8.51 -11.73
N ASP A 90 -4.16 8.18 -12.44
CA ASP A 90 -2.81 8.71 -12.15
C ASP A 90 -2.75 10.25 -12.11
N ASN A 91 -3.54 10.91 -12.97
CA ASN A 91 -3.60 12.37 -13.06
C ASN A 91 -4.35 13.05 -11.90
N MET A 92 -5.04 12.29 -11.03
CA MET A 92 -5.74 12.85 -9.87
C MET A 92 -4.79 13.10 -8.70
N ALA A 93 -3.65 12.39 -8.60
CA ALA A 93 -2.74 12.46 -7.46
C ALA A 93 -2.39 13.91 -7.05
N GLY A 94 -2.03 14.75 -8.03
CA GLY A 94 -1.71 16.16 -7.77
C GLY A 94 -2.88 16.99 -7.25
N TYR A 95 -4.08 16.79 -7.80
CA TYR A 95 -5.29 17.47 -7.30
C TYR A 95 -5.62 17.02 -5.88
N LEU A 96 -5.51 15.72 -5.61
CA LEU A 96 -5.81 15.14 -4.31
C LEU A 96 -4.86 15.70 -3.23
N MET A 97 -3.54 15.65 -3.46
CA MET A 97 -2.55 16.23 -2.55
C MET A 97 -2.83 17.72 -2.28
N SER A 98 -3.25 18.49 -3.31
CA SER A 98 -3.61 19.91 -3.14
C SER A 98 -4.83 20.15 -2.23
N LYS A 99 -5.68 19.14 -2.06
CA LYS A 99 -6.86 19.15 -1.19
C LYS A 99 -6.62 18.55 0.20
N GLY A 100 -5.38 18.19 0.51
CA GLY A 100 -5.02 17.59 1.79
C GLY A 100 -5.37 16.10 1.88
N LEU A 101 -5.34 15.40 0.75
CA LEU A 101 -5.32 13.93 0.73
C LEU A 101 -3.93 13.39 1.02
#